data_AF-A0A6N2LT58-F1
#
_entry.id   AF-A0A6N2LT58-F1
#
_cell.length_a   1.000
_cell.length_b   1.000
_cell.length_c   1.000
_cell.angle_alpha   90.00
_cell.angle_beta   90.00
_cell.angle_gamma   90.00
#
_symmetry.space_group_name_H-M   'P 1'
#
loop_
_entity.id
_entity.type
_entity.pdbx_description
1 polymer ?
#
loop_
_entity_poly.entity_id
_entity_poly.type
_entity_poly.pdbx_seq_one_letter_code
_entity_poly.pdbx_strand_id
1 'polypeptide(L)'
;MEKLVDYTYTKLEGKHKVFLNGGWVGVCEDPCLFVGELRSMRRRRQLPYQVEIKRDEQQREVRIFSDAGRILRPLIVVENLDNIKAFKEGNYIFTSLWDKGIIEFIGTEEEEDCCTAWGIRFLLEDIAGSNL
;
A
#
# COMPACT_ATOMS: atom_id res chain seq x y z
N MET A 1 -3.80 6.46 19.06
CA MET A 1 -4.58 7.40 18.22
C MET A 1 -5.41 8.26 19.15
N GLU A 2 -5.10 9.55 19.21
CA GLU A 2 -5.81 10.54 20.02
C GLU A 2 -7.07 11.01 19.26
N LYS A 3 -8.18 11.29 19.97
CA LYS A 3 -9.48 11.62 19.37
C LYS A 3 -9.54 13.09 18.93
N LEU A 4 -10.30 13.35 17.87
CA LEU A 4 -10.41 14.64 17.17
C LEU A 4 -10.82 15.85 18.01
N VAL A 5 -11.51 15.62 19.12
CA VAL A 5 -12.21 16.68 19.87
C VAL A 5 -11.24 17.62 20.60
N ASP A 6 -9.97 17.22 20.78
CA ASP A 6 -9.02 17.89 21.67
C ASP A 6 -7.85 18.62 20.97
N TYR A 7 -7.95 18.89 19.66
CA TYR A 7 -6.84 19.50 18.90
C TYR A 7 -6.97 21.01 18.70
N THR A 8 -6.06 21.76 19.32
CA THR A 8 -5.73 23.15 18.93
C THR A 8 -4.81 23.18 17.70
N TYR A 9 -4.90 24.25 16.89
CA TYR A 9 -4.14 24.40 15.64
C TYR A 9 -2.62 24.17 15.81
N THR A 10 -2.04 24.65 16.91
CA THR A 10 -0.62 24.49 17.25
C THR A 10 -0.21 23.02 17.48
N LYS A 11 -1.13 22.15 17.93
CA LYS A 11 -0.85 20.72 18.12
C LYS A 11 -0.88 19.91 16.82
N LEU A 12 -1.34 20.51 15.72
CA LEU A 12 -1.43 19.88 14.40
C LEU A 12 -0.21 20.16 13.52
N GLU A 13 0.65 21.11 13.93
CA GLU A 13 1.87 21.45 13.21
C GLU A 13 2.80 20.22 13.14
N GLY A 14 3.36 19.94 11.96
CA GLY A 14 4.19 18.75 11.74
C GLY A 14 3.43 17.40 11.62
N LYS A 15 2.13 17.33 11.93
CA LYS A 15 1.33 16.10 11.82
C LYS A 15 0.54 15.97 10.51
N HIS A 16 0.29 14.74 10.08
CA HIS A 16 -0.56 14.39 8.95
C HIS A 16 -1.98 14.04 9.43
N LYS A 17 -3.01 14.47 8.69
CA LYS A 17 -4.40 14.14 9.01
C LYS A 17 -4.75 12.75 8.53
N VAL A 18 -5.51 11.99 9.31
CA VAL A 18 -5.96 10.65 8.94
C VAL A 18 -7.46 10.68 8.65
N PHE A 19 -7.84 10.29 7.44
CA PHE A 19 -9.22 10.22 6.98
C PHE A 19 -9.66 8.78 6.76
N LEU A 20 -10.89 8.45 7.16
CA LEU A 20 -11.56 7.19 6.87
C LEU A 20 -12.85 7.48 6.10
N ASN A 21 -12.94 7.05 4.84
CA ASN A 21 -14.08 7.32 3.95
C ASN A 21 -14.47 8.81 3.91
N GLY A 22 -13.47 9.70 3.87
CA GLY A 22 -13.65 11.16 3.88
C GLY A 22 -13.92 11.78 5.26
N GLY A 23 -14.19 10.99 6.30
CA GLY A 23 -14.28 11.48 7.67
C GLY A 23 -12.90 11.64 8.29
N TRP A 24 -12.56 12.83 8.79
CA TRP A 24 -11.34 13.01 9.59
C TRP A 24 -11.51 12.19 10.89
N VAL A 25 -10.54 11.32 11.22
CA VAL A 25 -10.59 10.45 12.41
C VAL A 25 -9.45 10.67 13.39
N GLY A 26 -8.37 11.33 12.97
CA GLY A 26 -7.26 11.69 13.87
C GLY A 26 -6.05 12.23 13.12
N VAL A 27 -4.90 12.23 13.77
CA VAL A 27 -3.62 12.66 13.17
C VAL A 27 -2.53 11.64 13.45
N CYS A 28 -1.53 11.59 12.57
CA CYS A 28 -0.32 10.80 12.74
C CYS A 28 0.93 11.69 12.59
N GLU A 29 1.93 11.45 13.43
CA GLU A 29 3.22 12.14 13.36
C GLU A 29 4.10 11.55 12.25
N ASP A 30 4.18 10.22 12.19
CA ASP A 30 4.90 9.49 11.16
C ASP A 30 3.92 8.79 10.19
N PRO A 31 3.57 9.42 9.05
CA PRO A 31 2.66 8.81 8.08
C PRO A 31 3.29 7.62 7.35
N CYS A 32 4.62 7.57 7.24
CA CYS A 32 5.32 6.52 6.52
C CYS A 32 5.23 5.20 7.29
N LEU A 33 5.56 5.23 8.59
CA LEU A 33 5.40 4.06 9.47
C LEU A 33 3.92 3.68 9.60
N PHE A 34 3.03 4.65 9.80
CA PHE A 34 1.60 4.37 9.96
C PHE A 34 0.99 3.66 8.73
N VAL A 35 1.27 4.15 7.52
CA VAL A 35 0.81 3.52 6.28
C VAL A 35 1.48 2.16 6.06
N GLY A 36 2.78 2.05 6.35
CA GLY A 36 3.52 0.78 6.28
C GLY A 36 2.92 -0.32 7.16
N GLU A 37 2.55 0.02 8.41
CA GLU A 37 1.90 -0.90 9.34
C GLU A 37 0.51 -1.32 8.85
N LEU A 38 -0.32 -0.39 8.37
CA LEU A 38 -1.64 -0.72 7.84
C LEU A 38 -1.55 -1.62 6.60
N ARG A 39 -0.65 -1.32 5.66
CA ARG A 39 -0.39 -2.18 4.49
C ARG A 39 0.12 -3.56 4.92
N SER A 40 0.98 -3.64 5.94
CA SER A 40 1.43 -4.91 6.54
C SER A 40 0.28 -5.70 7.18
N MET A 41 -0.63 -5.03 7.88
CA MET A 41 -1.85 -5.65 8.42
C MET A 41 -2.74 -6.20 7.30
N ARG A 42 -2.91 -5.47 6.18
CA ARG A 42 -3.62 -5.94 4.99
C ARG A 42 -2.97 -7.19 4.39
N ARG A 43 -1.64 -7.19 4.20
CA ARG A 43 -0.89 -8.36 3.70
C ARG A 43 -1.00 -9.58 4.62
N ARG A 44 -1.10 -9.37 5.94
CA ARG A 44 -1.34 -10.42 6.95
C ARG A 44 -2.82 -10.82 7.10
N ARG A 45 -3.72 -10.32 6.25
CA ARG A 45 -5.18 -10.54 6.28
C ARG A 45 -5.87 -10.07 7.56
N GLN A 46 -5.27 -9.16 8.30
CA GLN A 46 -5.91 -8.52 9.45
C GLN A 46 -6.84 -7.39 9.01
N LEU A 47 -6.57 -6.80 7.84
CA LEU A 47 -7.47 -5.89 7.14
C LEU A 47 -7.95 -6.52 5.83
N PRO A 48 -9.21 -6.25 5.41
CA PRO A 48 -9.69 -6.69 4.10
C PRO A 48 -8.81 -6.13 2.98
N TYR A 49 -8.56 -6.93 1.94
CA TYR A 49 -7.72 -6.54 0.81
C TYR A 49 -8.31 -5.39 -0.02
N GLN A 50 -9.62 -5.14 0.11
CA GLN A 50 -10.33 -4.02 -0.52
C GLN A 50 -10.09 -2.69 0.18
N VAL A 51 -9.47 -2.71 1.37
CA VAL A 51 -9.10 -1.48 2.06
C VAL A 51 -7.91 -0.86 1.34
N GLU A 52 -8.10 0.37 0.90
CA GLU A 52 -7.11 1.14 0.17
C GLU A 52 -6.50 2.16 1.10
N ILE A 53 -5.19 2.30 1.03
CA ILE A 53 -4.42 3.14 1.96
C ILE A 53 -3.51 4.02 1.11
N LYS A 54 -3.81 5.31 1.06
CA LYS A 54 -3.04 6.33 0.34
C LYS A 54 -2.33 7.24 1.33
N ARG A 55 -1.03 7.47 1.10
CA ARG A 55 -0.29 8.57 1.70
C ARG A 55 -0.24 9.73 0.71
N ASP A 56 -0.99 10.78 0.96
CA ASP A 56 -0.94 12.01 0.18
C ASP A 56 0.03 12.98 0.86
N GLU A 57 1.30 12.94 0.45
CA GLU A 57 2.34 13.79 1.01
C GLU A 57 2.11 15.27 0.69
N GLN A 58 1.53 15.58 -0.47
CA GLN A 58 1.29 16.96 -0.89
C GLN A 58 0.23 17.64 -0.03
N GLN A 59 -0.83 16.92 0.32
CA GLN A 59 -1.89 17.42 1.21
C GLN A 59 -1.60 17.20 2.69
N ARG A 60 -0.54 16.45 3.00
CA ARG A 60 -0.21 15.98 4.35
C ARG A 60 -1.35 15.17 4.97
N GLU A 61 -1.85 14.20 4.22
CA GLU A 61 -2.98 13.35 4.60
C GLU A 61 -2.67 11.86 4.42
N VAL A 62 -3.22 11.04 5.30
CA VAL A 62 -3.39 9.60 5.11
C VAL A 62 -4.87 9.35 4.88
N ARG A 63 -5.21 8.77 3.74
CA ARG A 63 -6.59 8.46 3.37
C ARG A 63 -6.80 6.95 3.34
N ILE A 64 -7.79 6.50 4.07
CA ILE A 64 -8.18 5.10 4.16
C ILE A 64 -9.59 4.99 3.59
N PHE A 65 -9.75 4.13 2.60
CA PHE A 65 -11.05 3.87 1.97
C PHE A 65 -11.44 2.41 2.19
N SER A 66 -12.65 2.21 2.71
CA SER A 66 -13.23 0.90 3.06
C SER A 66 -14.65 0.71 2.52
N ASP A 67 -15.15 1.70 1.79
CA ASP A 67 -16.43 1.66 1.07
C ASP A 67 -16.39 0.76 -0.18
N ALA A 68 -17.56 0.35 -0.65
CA ALA A 68 -17.70 -0.51 -1.82
C ALA A 68 -17.71 0.32 -3.13
N GLY A 69 -17.43 -0.34 -4.25
CA GLY A 69 -17.55 0.25 -5.60
C GLY A 69 -16.22 0.73 -6.21
N ARG A 70 -15.13 0.70 -5.45
CA ARG A 70 -13.79 1.00 -5.96
C ARG A 70 -13.25 -0.17 -6.79
N ILE A 71 -12.55 0.18 -7.87
CA ILE A 71 -11.90 -0.78 -8.76
C ILE A 71 -10.52 -1.10 -8.18
N LEU A 72 -10.18 -2.38 -8.18
CA LEU A 72 -8.87 -2.86 -7.75
C LEU A 72 -8.14 -3.50 -8.91
N ARG A 73 -6.84 -3.23 -9.00
CA ARG A 73 -5.94 -3.80 -10.00
C ARG A 73 -4.99 -4.79 -9.32
N PRO A 74 -4.97 -6.07 -9.72
CA PRO A 74 -3.96 -7.00 -9.23
C PRO A 74 -2.59 -6.65 -9.81
N LEU A 75 -1.59 -6.49 -8.95
CA LEU A 75 -0.20 -6.25 -9.31
C LEU A 75 0.71 -7.27 -8.64
N ILE A 76 1.88 -7.49 -9.24
CA ILE A 76 2.90 -8.39 -8.68
C ILE A 76 3.75 -7.61 -7.67
N VAL A 77 3.96 -8.18 -6.49
CA VAL A 77 4.79 -7.60 -5.43
C VAL A 77 6.26 -7.86 -5.75
N VAL A 78 7.03 -6.79 -5.94
CA VAL A 78 8.44 -6.84 -6.35
C VAL A 78 9.30 -7.61 -5.35
N GLU A 79 9.11 -7.38 -4.04
CA GLU A 79 9.85 -8.05 -2.95
C GLU A 79 9.65 -9.58 -2.96
N ASN A 80 8.56 -10.06 -3.55
CA ASN A 80 8.22 -11.48 -3.61
C ASN A 80 8.53 -12.11 -4.99
N LEU A 81 9.23 -11.41 -5.89
CA LEU A 81 9.56 -11.92 -7.23
C LEU A 81 10.46 -13.16 -7.20
N ASP A 82 11.41 -13.24 -6.27
CA ASP A 82 12.30 -14.41 -6.18
C ASP A 82 11.54 -15.68 -5.80
N ASN A 83 10.45 -15.53 -5.04
CA ASN A 83 9.57 -16.65 -4.74
C ASN A 83 9.04 -17.26 -6.04
N ILE A 84 8.71 -16.45 -7.05
CA ILE A 84 8.17 -16.90 -8.36
C ILE A 84 9.12 -17.87 -9.08
N LYS A 85 10.44 -17.76 -8.89
CA LYS A 85 11.40 -18.70 -9.52
C LYS A 85 11.22 -20.14 -9.05
N ALA A 86 10.71 -20.34 -7.83
CA ALA A 86 10.36 -21.66 -7.30
C ALA A 86 9.06 -22.25 -7.91
N PHE A 87 8.31 -21.47 -8.72
CA PHE A 87 7.01 -21.87 -9.29
C PHE A 87 7.12 -22.48 -10.69
N LYS A 88 8.32 -22.88 -11.14
CA LYS A 88 8.51 -23.44 -12.49
C LYS A 88 7.85 -24.80 -12.72
N GLU A 89 7.49 -25.52 -11.66
CA GLU A 89 6.85 -26.83 -11.74
C GLU A 89 5.53 -26.80 -10.96
N GLY A 90 4.39 -26.75 -11.66
CA GLY A 90 3.05 -26.83 -11.08
C GLY A 90 1.97 -26.04 -11.83
N ASN A 91 0.73 -26.52 -11.78
CA ASN A 91 -0.44 -25.75 -12.19
C ASN A 91 -0.86 -24.82 -11.04
N TYR A 92 -0.68 -23.51 -11.20
CA TYR A 92 -1.05 -22.52 -10.19
C TYR A 92 -2.33 -21.81 -10.59
N ILE A 93 -3.25 -21.69 -9.63
CA ILE A 93 -4.49 -20.93 -9.77
C ILE A 93 -4.22 -19.51 -9.24
N PHE A 94 -4.88 -18.50 -9.79
CA PHE A 94 -4.74 -17.10 -9.34
C PHE A 94 -4.86 -16.95 -7.80
N THR A 95 -5.82 -17.65 -7.18
CA THR A 95 -6.02 -17.66 -5.73
C THR A 95 -4.78 -18.14 -4.98
N SER A 96 -4.03 -19.10 -5.51
CA SER A 96 -2.79 -19.57 -4.89
C SER A 96 -1.66 -18.53 -4.93
N LEU A 97 -1.60 -17.70 -5.97
CA LEU A 97 -0.62 -16.62 -6.09
C LEU A 97 -0.98 -15.46 -5.15
N TRP A 98 -2.27 -15.15 -5.09
CA TRP A 98 -2.84 -14.23 -4.11
C TRP A 98 -2.54 -14.68 -2.68
N ASP A 99 -2.79 -15.95 -2.38
CA ASP A 99 -2.65 -16.49 -1.03
C ASP A 99 -1.22 -16.46 -0.52
N LYS A 100 -0.26 -16.61 -1.43
CA LYS A 100 1.18 -16.52 -1.17
C LYS A 100 1.73 -15.10 -1.16
N GLY A 101 0.89 -14.08 -1.36
CA GLY A 101 1.30 -12.67 -1.37
C GLY A 101 2.16 -12.28 -2.57
N ILE A 102 2.13 -13.06 -3.66
CA ILE A 102 2.80 -12.71 -4.91
C ILE A 102 2.02 -11.61 -5.63
N ILE A 103 0.70 -11.66 -5.53
CA ILE A 103 -0.20 -10.67 -6.10
C ILE A 103 -0.81 -9.86 -4.94
N GLU A 104 -0.84 -8.54 -5.09
CA GLU A 104 -1.55 -7.62 -4.21
C GLU A 104 -2.52 -6.76 -5.04
N PHE A 105 -3.69 -6.45 -4.47
CA PHE A 105 -4.71 -5.64 -5.12
C PHE A 105 -4.45 -4.19 -4.73
N ILE A 106 -4.23 -3.33 -5.73
CA ILE A 106 -3.99 -1.91 -5.56
C ILE A 106 -5.17 -1.14 -6.14
N GLY A 107 -5.71 -0.20 -5.38
CA GLY A 107 -6.77 0.69 -5.85
C GLY A 107 -6.21 1.91 -6.60
N THR A 108 -7.09 2.66 -7.25
CA THR A 108 -6.72 3.82 -8.07
C THR A 108 -6.06 4.95 -7.26
N GLU A 109 -6.54 5.21 -6.05
CA GLU A 109 -6.00 6.23 -5.15
C GLU A 109 -4.63 5.82 -4.57
N GLU A 110 -4.48 4.54 -4.25
CA GLU A 110 -3.19 3.99 -3.78
C GLU A 110 -2.16 3.91 -4.92
N GLU A 111 -2.60 3.79 -6.17
CA GLU A 111 -1.71 3.80 -7.34
C GLU A 111 -0.93 5.12 -7.49
N GLU A 112 -1.49 6.25 -7.03
CA GLU A 112 -0.83 7.56 -7.05
C GLU A 112 0.35 7.69 -6.07
N ASP A 113 0.39 6.84 -5.03
CA ASP A 113 1.46 6.81 -4.00
C ASP A 113 2.41 5.61 -4.18
N CYS A 114 2.10 4.68 -5.09
CA CYS A 114 2.92 3.50 -5.30
C CYS A 114 3.85 3.61 -6.52
N CYS A 115 5.04 2.99 -6.42
CA CYS A 115 5.94 2.85 -7.56
C CYS A 115 5.58 1.60 -8.36
N THR A 116 5.09 1.77 -9.59
CA THR A 116 4.83 0.65 -10.51
C THR A 116 5.86 0.61 -11.64
N ALA A 117 6.35 -0.59 -11.95
CA ALA A 117 7.18 -0.79 -13.13
C ALA A 117 6.31 -1.16 -14.33
N TRP A 118 6.67 -0.66 -15.52
CA TRP A 118 5.98 -0.99 -16.76
C TRP A 118 6.18 -2.44 -17.22
N GLY A 119 7.19 -3.12 -16.67
CA GLY A 119 7.47 -4.51 -16.97
C GLY A 119 8.71 -4.99 -16.23
N ILE A 120 8.86 -6.31 -16.15
CA ILE A 120 9.95 -6.93 -15.37
C ILE A 120 11.35 -6.58 -15.90
N ARG A 121 11.50 -6.29 -17.19
CA ARG A 121 12.77 -5.85 -17.77
C ARG A 121 13.35 -4.61 -17.09
N PHE A 122 12.49 -3.63 -16.79
CA PHE A 122 12.89 -2.37 -16.16
C PHE A 122 13.25 -2.54 -14.67
N LEU A 123 12.85 -3.66 -14.06
CA LEU A 123 13.28 -4.00 -12.70
C LEU A 123 14.66 -4.68 -12.66
N LEU A 124 15.10 -5.27 -13.78
CA LEU A 124 16.32 -6.08 -13.87
C LEU A 124 17.49 -5.35 -14.54
N GLU A 125 17.21 -4.30 -15.31
CA GLU A 125 18.22 -3.53 -16.06
C GLU A 125 19.28 -2.87 -15.13
N ASP A 126 18.88 -2.39 -13.95
CA ASP A 126 19.82 -1.76 -12.99
C ASP A 126 20.80 -2.75 -12.35
N ILE A 127 20.45 -4.05 -12.30
CA ILE A 127 21.31 -5.10 -11.74
C ILE A 127 22.46 -5.45 -12.71
N ALA A 128 22.23 -5.31 -14.02
CA ALA A 128 23.24 -5.58 -15.03
C ALA A 128 24.25 -4.43 -15.21
N GLY A 129 23.88 -3.20 -14.84
CA GLY A 129 24.73 -2.00 -14.95
C GLY A 129 25.67 -1.74 -13.77
N SER A 130 25.55 -2.47 -12.66
CA SER A 130 26.28 -2.21 -11.40
C SER A 130 27.55 -3.05 -11.21
N ASN A 131 28.17 -3.51 -12.30
CA ASN A 131 29.50 -4.15 -12.31
C ASN A 131 30.44 -3.38 -13.26
N LEU A 132 30.81 -2.15 -12.89
CA LEU A 132 31.97 -1.42 -13.43
C LEU A 132 32.59 -0.58 -12.31
#